data_AF-A0A5D3FQX9-F1
#
_entry.id   AF-A0A5D3FQX9-F1
#
_cell.length_a   1.000
_cell.length_b   1.000
_cell.length_c   1.000
_cell.angle_alpha   90.00
_cell.angle_beta   90.00
_cell.angle_gamma   90.00
#
_symmetry.space_group_name_H-M   'P 1'
#
loop_
_entity.id
_entity.type
_entity.pdbx_description
1 polymer ?
#
loop_
_entity_poly.entity_id
_entity_poly.type
_entity_poly.pdbx_seq_one_letter_code
_entity_poly.pdbx_strand_id
1 'polypeptide(L)'
;MSREGVDHALRTLRAERDRISASLLDLDGHEGSRLLEGARLTGETWRRWDDAKTRMTSLWALFDAYQRVLEAAQELRDRNPRPDAATLVELSGMLSGLSVELPDGEIPLQDRTLLGPHERRVTLEEAVALMSEAYTFVAGEIAAADAAWTALLLPLEEAEESWRRTARLAHSLDGTRHPELDRVGRELTALGRLIRTDPLSLVRNGAPDTTRLDRVRTILTSLGDELAGVARMRDDYDELVARVTASIEEIEATERRAHEAHRTALSKIESPNLPAPSHGLGAGLRDRLAALERLREAGRWVEMAGRFAELERATDEALERARGDLRLSAGLLDRRGELRGRLEAYRAKAARLGVVEDERLTELYGEARDVLWTAPCDLRRATTVLAEFQRALRACESETGTRR
;
A
#
# COMPACT_ATOMS: atom_id res chain seq x y z
N MET A 1 -7.78 70.29 -11.79
CA MET A 1 -7.13 69.74 -13.00
C MET A 1 -7.33 70.69 -14.18
N SER A 2 -6.47 70.66 -15.21
CA SER A 2 -6.72 71.36 -16.48
C SER A 2 -7.76 70.58 -17.31
N ARG A 3 -8.35 71.20 -18.34
CA ARG A 3 -9.29 70.53 -19.26
C ARG A 3 -8.72 69.25 -19.85
N GLU A 4 -7.49 69.31 -20.37
CA GLU A 4 -6.79 68.13 -20.91
C GLU A 4 -6.55 67.07 -19.84
N GLY A 5 -6.28 67.48 -18.60
CA GLY A 5 -6.13 66.58 -17.46
C GLY A 5 -7.42 65.84 -17.11
N VAL A 6 -8.58 66.52 -17.16
CA VAL A 6 -9.90 65.89 -16.94
C VAL A 6 -10.23 64.91 -18.07
N ASP A 7 -10.02 65.31 -19.33
CA ASP A 7 -10.27 64.45 -20.49
C ASP A 7 -9.34 63.22 -20.51
N HIS A 8 -8.12 63.35 -20.00
CA HIS A 8 -7.21 62.23 -19.80
C HIS A 8 -7.67 61.31 -18.66
N ALA A 9 -8.01 61.86 -17.50
CA ALA A 9 -8.49 61.09 -16.34
C ALA A 9 -9.75 60.28 -16.68
N LEU A 10 -10.74 60.90 -17.32
CA LEU A 10 -11.97 60.21 -17.75
C LEU A 10 -11.69 59.06 -18.72
N ARG A 11 -10.75 59.21 -19.66
CA ARG A 11 -10.36 58.11 -20.57
C ARG A 11 -9.70 56.96 -19.81
N THR A 12 -8.80 57.26 -18.87
CA THR A 12 -8.11 56.24 -18.07
C THR A 12 -9.09 55.47 -17.17
N LEU A 13 -9.95 56.17 -16.45
CA LEU A 13 -10.94 55.58 -15.55
C LEU A 13 -11.99 54.75 -16.30
N ARG A 14 -12.38 55.14 -17.52
CA ARG A 14 -13.24 54.31 -18.39
C ARG A 14 -12.58 52.99 -18.76
N ALA A 15 -11.32 53.03 -19.19
CA ALA A 15 -10.57 51.82 -19.52
C ALA A 15 -10.33 50.92 -18.29
N GLU A 16 -10.24 51.51 -17.09
CA GLU A 16 -10.21 50.78 -15.83
C GLU A 16 -11.56 50.13 -15.49
N ARG A 17 -12.66 50.89 -15.57
CA ARG A 17 -14.03 50.37 -15.41
C ARG A 17 -14.27 49.15 -16.31
N ASP A 18 -13.88 49.23 -17.58
CA ASP A 18 -14.11 48.14 -18.54
C ASP A 18 -13.32 46.87 -18.16
N ARG A 19 -12.09 47.03 -17.67
CA ARG A 19 -11.28 45.92 -17.14
C ARG A 19 -11.87 45.30 -15.87
N ILE A 20 -12.35 46.13 -14.96
CA ILE A 20 -13.02 45.67 -13.73
C ILE A 20 -14.27 44.90 -14.11
N SER A 21 -15.15 45.47 -14.94
CA SER A 21 -16.37 44.82 -15.43
C SER A 21 -16.11 43.43 -16.00
N ALA A 22 -15.12 43.32 -16.91
CA ALA A 22 -14.74 42.04 -17.49
C ALA A 22 -14.28 41.02 -16.43
N SER A 23 -13.45 41.45 -15.47
CA SER A 23 -12.96 40.58 -14.40
C SER A 23 -14.08 40.08 -13.49
N LEU A 24 -15.08 40.91 -13.19
CA LEU A 24 -16.21 40.52 -12.36
C LEU A 24 -17.13 39.52 -13.06
N LEU A 25 -17.35 39.70 -14.36
CA LEU A 25 -18.10 38.74 -15.18
C LEU A 25 -17.37 37.39 -15.28
N ASP A 26 -16.04 37.41 -15.42
CA ASP A 26 -15.22 36.18 -15.44
C ASP A 26 -15.30 35.44 -14.09
N LEU A 27 -15.27 36.17 -12.97
CA LEU A 27 -15.40 35.60 -11.63
C LEU A 27 -16.76 34.95 -11.39
N ASP A 28 -17.84 35.61 -11.82
CA ASP A 28 -19.22 35.10 -11.72
C ASP A 28 -19.43 33.86 -12.61
N GLY A 29 -18.88 33.89 -13.84
CA GLY A 29 -18.94 32.78 -14.79
C GLY A 29 -18.04 31.59 -14.48
N HIS A 30 -17.16 31.69 -13.47
CA HIS A 30 -16.17 30.67 -13.16
C HIS A 30 -16.81 29.32 -12.80
N GLU A 31 -16.24 28.22 -13.29
CA GLU A 31 -16.78 26.87 -13.06
C GLU A 31 -16.87 26.51 -11.58
N GLY A 32 -15.84 26.82 -10.80
CA GLY A 32 -15.85 26.65 -9.34
C GLY A 32 -16.98 27.41 -8.63
N SER A 33 -17.37 28.59 -9.11
CA SER A 33 -18.52 29.35 -8.56
C SER A 33 -19.82 28.58 -8.79
N ARG A 34 -20.06 28.14 -10.04
CA ARG A 34 -21.25 27.34 -10.40
C ARG A 34 -21.33 26.03 -9.63
N LEU A 35 -20.20 25.37 -9.37
CA LEU A 35 -20.14 24.17 -8.54
C LEU A 35 -20.54 24.46 -7.09
N LEU A 36 -20.03 25.54 -6.50
CA LEU A 36 -20.38 25.95 -5.13
C LEU A 36 -21.85 26.38 -5.00
N GLU A 37 -22.44 26.96 -6.05
CA GLU A 37 -23.86 27.31 -6.07
C GLU A 37 -24.79 26.10 -6.19
N GLY A 38 -24.40 25.10 -7.00
CA GLY A 38 -25.19 23.88 -7.20
C GLY A 38 -25.06 22.85 -6.06
N ALA A 39 -24.02 22.96 -5.23
CA ALA A 39 -23.73 22.01 -4.18
C ALA A 39 -24.52 22.28 -2.89
N ARG A 40 -24.88 21.20 -2.18
CA ARG A 40 -25.38 21.31 -0.79
C ARG A 40 -24.19 21.43 0.16
N LEU A 41 -23.76 22.67 0.39
CA LEU A 41 -22.60 22.97 1.22
C LEU A 41 -22.93 22.88 2.72
N THR A 42 -21.97 22.41 3.50
CA THR A 42 -22.05 22.30 4.96
C THR A 42 -20.73 22.75 5.60
N GLY A 43 -20.77 23.03 6.91
CA GLY A 43 -19.57 23.21 7.72
C GLY A 43 -18.69 24.37 7.25
N GLU A 44 -17.39 24.12 7.13
CA GLU A 44 -16.40 25.16 6.84
C GLU A 44 -16.55 25.70 5.41
N THR A 45 -16.86 24.83 4.46
CA THR A 45 -17.08 25.23 3.06
C THR A 45 -18.28 26.14 2.94
N TRP A 46 -19.39 25.83 3.63
CA TRP A 46 -20.55 26.72 3.65
C TRP A 46 -20.20 28.08 4.26
N ARG A 47 -19.52 28.11 5.42
CA ARG A 47 -19.15 29.35 6.11
C ARG A 47 -18.29 30.25 5.23
N ARG A 48 -17.24 29.68 4.63
CA ARG A 48 -16.32 30.40 3.74
C ARG A 48 -17.01 30.90 2.48
N TRP A 49 -17.92 30.09 1.92
CA TRP A 49 -18.68 30.49 0.75
C TRP A 49 -19.72 31.59 1.04
N ASP A 50 -20.37 31.53 2.20
CA ASP A 50 -21.30 32.57 2.63
C ASP A 50 -20.58 33.92 2.82
N ASP A 51 -19.42 33.91 3.50
CA ASP A 51 -18.54 35.08 3.62
C ASP A 51 -18.13 35.62 2.23
N ALA A 52 -17.79 34.73 1.30
CA ALA A 52 -17.45 35.10 -0.08
C ALA A 52 -18.64 35.71 -0.83
N LYS A 53 -19.87 35.19 -0.67
CA LYS A 53 -21.08 35.76 -1.27
C LYS A 53 -21.42 37.13 -0.72
N THR A 54 -21.27 37.34 0.59
CA THR A 54 -21.45 38.67 1.19
C THR A 54 -20.46 39.66 0.56
N ARG A 55 -19.18 39.30 0.46
CA ARG A 55 -18.16 40.16 -0.16
C ARG A 55 -18.38 40.38 -1.66
N MET A 56 -18.83 39.35 -2.38
CA MET A 56 -19.22 39.48 -3.79
C MET A 56 -20.35 40.51 -3.96
N THR A 57 -21.36 40.45 -3.09
CA THR A 57 -22.48 41.40 -3.10
C THR A 57 -22.01 42.83 -2.81
N SER A 58 -21.17 43.01 -1.79
CA SER A 58 -20.56 44.31 -1.46
C SER A 58 -19.68 44.84 -2.60
N LEU A 59 -18.95 43.95 -3.28
CA LEU A 59 -18.12 44.30 -4.42
C LEU A 59 -18.97 44.86 -5.57
N TRP A 60 -20.05 44.17 -5.96
CA TRP A 60 -20.94 44.64 -7.03
C TRP A 60 -21.60 45.97 -6.67
N ALA A 61 -22.05 46.14 -5.42
CA ALA A 61 -22.61 47.40 -4.96
C ALA A 61 -21.59 48.56 -5.00
N LEU A 62 -20.32 48.29 -4.65
CA LEU A 62 -19.25 49.27 -4.72
C LEU A 62 -18.89 49.61 -6.17
N PHE A 63 -18.92 48.61 -7.06
CA PHE A 63 -18.71 48.82 -8.49
C PHE A 63 -19.82 49.68 -9.12
N ASP A 64 -21.08 49.45 -8.76
CA ASP A 64 -22.20 50.30 -9.20
C ASP A 64 -22.04 51.74 -8.70
N ALA A 65 -21.64 51.94 -7.44
CA ALA A 65 -21.36 53.27 -6.89
C ALA A 65 -20.21 53.96 -7.64
N TYR A 66 -19.14 53.23 -7.95
CA TYR A 66 -18.03 53.70 -8.76
C TYR A 66 -18.48 54.09 -10.18
N GLN A 67 -19.32 53.28 -10.83
CA GLN A 67 -19.87 53.58 -12.16
C GLN A 67 -20.72 54.86 -12.16
N ARG A 68 -21.59 55.05 -11.17
CA ARG A 68 -22.43 56.25 -11.05
C ARG A 68 -21.61 57.54 -10.99
N VAL A 69 -20.49 57.55 -10.25
CA VAL A 69 -19.59 58.71 -10.17
C VAL A 69 -18.96 59.01 -11.53
N LEU A 70 -18.50 57.98 -12.25
CA LEU A 70 -17.91 58.14 -13.58
C LEU A 70 -18.94 58.62 -14.62
N GLU A 71 -20.15 58.11 -14.58
CA GLU A 71 -21.25 58.53 -15.45
C GLU A 71 -21.65 59.98 -15.18
N ALA A 72 -21.81 60.36 -13.90
CA ALA A 72 -22.11 61.74 -13.52
C ALA A 72 -21.00 62.71 -13.95
N ALA A 73 -19.73 62.36 -13.75
CA ALA A 73 -18.60 63.18 -14.19
C ALA A 73 -18.54 63.31 -15.72
N GLN A 74 -18.86 62.23 -16.43
CA GLN A 74 -18.92 62.24 -17.89
C GLN A 74 -20.07 63.11 -18.41
N GLU A 75 -21.27 62.96 -17.86
CA GLU A 75 -22.43 63.77 -18.24
C GLU A 75 -22.18 65.25 -17.99
N LEU A 76 -21.58 65.61 -16.84
CA LEU A 76 -21.21 66.99 -16.51
C LEU A 76 -20.21 67.54 -17.54
N ARG A 77 -19.26 66.72 -17.98
CA ARG A 77 -18.27 67.08 -19.00
C ARG A 77 -18.88 67.21 -20.41
N ASP A 78 -19.84 66.36 -20.77
CA ASP A 78 -20.50 66.36 -22.09
C ASP A 78 -21.47 67.52 -22.24
N ARG A 79 -22.19 67.89 -21.16
CA ARG A 79 -23.04 69.08 -21.10
C ARG A 79 -22.25 70.39 -21.19
N ASN A 80 -20.95 70.37 -20.85
CA ASN A 80 -20.08 71.55 -20.83
C ASN A 80 -18.84 71.36 -21.74
N PRO A 81 -18.97 71.57 -23.07
CA PRO A 81 -17.85 71.42 -24.01
C PRO A 81 -16.67 72.38 -23.75
N ARG A 82 -16.95 73.52 -23.09
CA ARG A 82 -15.99 74.50 -22.60
C ARG A 82 -16.26 74.74 -21.11
N PRO A 83 -15.76 73.86 -20.21
CA PRO A 83 -16.02 73.97 -18.79
C PRO A 83 -15.40 75.25 -18.22
N ASP A 84 -16.15 75.95 -17.37
CA ASP A 84 -15.65 77.10 -16.62
C ASP A 84 -14.85 76.66 -15.38
N ALA A 85 -14.31 77.62 -14.63
CA ALA A 85 -13.48 77.32 -13.46
C ALA A 85 -14.26 76.55 -12.38
N ALA A 86 -15.55 76.83 -12.20
CA ALA A 86 -16.41 76.15 -11.22
C ALA A 86 -16.63 74.68 -11.63
N THR A 87 -16.96 74.44 -12.90
CA THR A 87 -17.14 73.09 -13.47
C THR A 87 -15.85 72.28 -13.40
N LEU A 88 -14.68 72.90 -13.65
CA LEU A 88 -13.39 72.21 -13.52
C LEU A 88 -13.05 71.82 -12.08
N VAL A 89 -13.44 72.62 -11.10
CA VAL A 89 -13.29 72.29 -9.67
C VAL A 89 -14.20 71.12 -9.30
N GLU A 90 -15.46 71.16 -9.73
CA GLU A 90 -16.43 70.08 -9.49
C GLU A 90 -15.98 68.75 -10.12
N LEU A 91 -15.56 68.76 -11.39
CA LEU A 91 -15.00 67.59 -12.08
C LEU A 91 -13.73 67.07 -11.39
N SER A 92 -12.87 67.95 -10.91
CA SER A 92 -11.67 67.53 -10.16
C SER A 92 -12.03 66.91 -8.81
N GLY A 93 -13.08 67.42 -8.14
CA GLY A 93 -13.62 66.85 -6.91
C GLY A 93 -14.20 65.46 -7.13
N MET A 94 -14.98 65.27 -8.21
CA MET A 94 -15.54 63.96 -8.56
C MET A 94 -14.45 62.92 -8.87
N LEU A 95 -13.42 63.31 -9.62
CA LEU A 95 -12.40 62.39 -10.14
C LEU A 95 -11.24 62.12 -9.17
N SER A 96 -10.98 63.00 -8.20
CA SER A 96 -9.83 62.88 -7.28
C SER A 96 -10.19 63.08 -5.81
N GLY A 97 -11.44 63.43 -5.50
CA GLY A 97 -11.95 63.59 -4.14
C GLY A 97 -12.76 62.38 -3.65
N LEU A 98 -13.32 62.53 -2.45
CA LEU A 98 -14.16 61.52 -1.78
C LEU A 98 -15.56 61.50 -2.41
N SER A 99 -15.72 60.73 -3.47
CA SER A 99 -16.90 60.78 -4.35
C SER A 99 -17.67 59.48 -4.45
N VAL A 100 -17.04 58.35 -4.14
CA VAL A 100 -17.70 57.04 -4.15
C VAL A 100 -18.30 56.77 -2.79
N GLU A 101 -19.61 56.60 -2.73
CA GLU A 101 -20.31 56.20 -1.51
C GLU A 101 -20.07 54.70 -1.26
N LEU A 102 -19.55 54.36 -0.07
CA LEU A 102 -19.44 52.98 0.34
C LEU A 102 -20.84 52.42 0.61
N PRO A 103 -21.18 51.25 0.03
CA PRO A 103 -22.37 50.52 0.43
C PRO A 103 -22.13 49.94 1.83
N ASP A 104 -22.41 50.73 2.85
CA ASP A 104 -22.36 50.24 4.23
C ASP A 104 -23.48 49.21 4.42
N GLY A 105 -23.11 47.96 4.73
CA GLY A 105 -24.03 46.99 5.33
C GLY A 105 -24.52 47.45 6.70
N GLU A 106 -25.43 46.71 7.35
CA GLU A 106 -26.03 47.09 8.66
C GLU A 106 -25.01 47.71 9.62
N ILE A 107 -25.10 49.03 9.82
CA ILE A 107 -24.22 49.75 10.74
C ILE A 107 -24.57 49.33 12.17
N PRO A 108 -23.61 48.81 12.95
CA PRO A 108 -23.81 48.44 14.35
C PRO A 108 -24.44 49.59 15.14
N LEU A 109 -25.38 49.28 16.05
CA LEU A 109 -26.15 50.31 16.76
C LEU A 109 -25.27 51.35 17.48
N GLN A 110 -24.08 50.94 17.96
CA GLN A 110 -23.12 51.80 18.63
C GLN A 110 -22.47 52.86 17.73
N ASP A 111 -22.44 52.64 16.42
CA ASP A 111 -21.85 53.55 15.42
C ASP A 111 -22.93 54.37 14.69
N ARG A 112 -24.20 54.18 15.06
CA ARG A 112 -25.32 54.99 14.57
C ARG A 112 -25.34 56.32 15.28
N THR A 113 -25.29 57.42 14.52
CA THR A 113 -25.47 58.76 15.05
C THR A 113 -26.95 59.18 15.00
N LEU A 114 -27.34 60.13 15.85
CA LEU A 114 -28.71 60.70 15.93
C LEU A 114 -29.20 61.34 14.61
N LEU A 115 -28.29 61.61 13.66
CA LEU A 115 -28.56 62.25 12.37
C LEU A 115 -28.61 61.28 11.18
N GLY A 116 -28.57 59.96 11.43
CA GLY A 116 -28.48 58.94 10.39
C GLY A 116 -27.02 58.60 10.05
N PRO A 117 -26.78 57.47 9.37
CA PRO A 117 -25.42 57.01 9.11
C PRO A 117 -24.63 58.05 8.32
N HIS A 118 -23.38 58.27 8.70
CA HIS A 118 -22.46 59.03 7.86
C HIS A 118 -22.16 58.18 6.63
N GLU A 119 -22.68 58.56 5.46
CA GLU A 119 -22.26 58.00 4.17
C GLU A 119 -20.73 58.09 4.10
N ARG A 120 -20.04 56.97 4.31
CA ARG A 120 -18.58 56.95 4.18
C ARG A 120 -18.26 57.05 2.71
N ARG A 121 -17.60 58.15 2.34
CA ARG A 121 -17.14 58.37 0.96
C ARG A 121 -15.66 58.05 0.87
N VAL A 122 -15.28 57.38 -0.22
CA VAL A 122 -13.90 57.06 -0.58
C VAL A 122 -13.58 57.64 -1.95
N THR A 123 -12.30 57.76 -2.25
CA THR A 123 -11.84 58.12 -3.59
C THR A 123 -12.09 56.98 -4.59
N LEU A 124 -12.07 57.29 -5.89
CA LEU A 124 -12.14 56.26 -6.94
C LEU A 124 -11.00 55.23 -6.83
N GLU A 125 -9.80 55.68 -6.46
CA GLU A 125 -8.63 54.82 -6.26
C GLU A 125 -8.80 53.87 -5.06
N GLU A 126 -9.27 54.39 -3.92
CA GLU A 126 -9.58 53.58 -2.74
C GLU A 126 -10.72 52.58 -3.00
N ALA A 127 -11.73 52.96 -3.77
CA ALA A 127 -12.79 52.05 -4.19
C ALA A 127 -12.23 50.88 -5.00
N VAL A 128 -11.32 51.15 -5.95
CA VAL A 128 -10.65 50.10 -6.72
C VAL A 128 -9.80 49.20 -5.82
N ALA A 129 -9.09 49.76 -4.84
CA ALA A 129 -8.31 48.96 -3.89
C ALA A 129 -9.20 48.02 -3.06
N LEU A 130 -10.33 48.53 -2.54
CA LEU A 130 -11.31 47.73 -1.79
C LEU A 130 -11.95 46.64 -2.66
N MET A 131 -12.34 46.97 -3.90
CA MET A 131 -12.85 45.99 -4.87
C MET A 131 -11.80 44.92 -5.20
N SER A 132 -10.53 45.31 -5.36
CA SER A 132 -9.43 44.39 -5.66
C SER A 132 -9.16 43.41 -4.50
N GLU A 133 -9.24 43.89 -3.25
CA GLU A 133 -9.11 43.04 -2.06
C GLU A 133 -10.27 42.05 -1.96
N ALA A 134 -11.51 42.53 -2.14
CA ALA A 134 -12.70 41.68 -2.13
C ALA A 134 -12.65 40.63 -3.26
N TYR A 135 -12.26 41.04 -4.47
CA TYR A 135 -12.06 40.16 -5.62
C TYR A 135 -11.04 39.06 -5.31
N THR A 136 -9.86 39.44 -4.80
CA THR A 136 -8.78 38.49 -4.48
C THR A 136 -9.21 37.47 -3.44
N PHE A 137 -9.97 37.91 -2.43
CA PHE A 137 -10.55 37.02 -1.44
C PHE A 137 -11.51 36.01 -2.08
N VAL A 138 -12.53 36.50 -2.82
CA VAL A 138 -13.55 35.61 -3.40
C VAL A 138 -12.95 34.64 -4.42
N ALA A 139 -12.03 35.11 -5.26
CA ALA A 139 -11.29 34.26 -6.20
C ALA A 139 -10.48 33.19 -5.46
N GLY A 140 -9.83 33.55 -4.33
CA GLY A 140 -9.10 32.60 -3.48
C GLY A 140 -9.99 31.54 -2.85
N GLU A 141 -11.19 31.90 -2.42
CA GLU A 141 -12.18 30.95 -1.87
C GLU A 141 -12.66 29.95 -2.93
N ILE A 142 -13.01 30.44 -4.12
CA ILE A 142 -13.42 29.59 -5.26
C ILE A 142 -12.29 28.66 -5.68
N ALA A 143 -11.06 29.18 -5.83
CA ALA A 143 -9.90 28.40 -6.21
C ALA A 143 -9.54 27.34 -5.17
N ALA A 144 -9.68 27.64 -3.88
CA ALA A 144 -9.43 26.67 -2.81
C ALA A 144 -10.44 25.51 -2.85
N ALA A 145 -11.72 25.80 -3.09
CA ALA A 145 -12.76 24.77 -3.19
C ALA A 145 -12.55 23.89 -4.43
N ASP A 146 -12.26 24.50 -5.58
CA ASP A 146 -11.97 23.81 -6.83
C ASP A 146 -10.74 22.89 -6.71
N ALA A 147 -9.64 23.39 -6.12
CA ALA A 147 -8.44 22.60 -5.87
C ALA A 147 -8.71 21.43 -4.91
N ALA A 148 -9.52 21.65 -3.87
CA ALA A 148 -9.89 20.59 -2.93
C ALA A 148 -10.72 19.49 -3.60
N TRP A 149 -11.73 19.85 -4.38
CA TRP A 149 -12.52 18.86 -5.13
C TRP A 149 -11.70 18.12 -6.17
N THR A 150 -10.88 18.82 -6.95
CA THR A 150 -10.00 18.21 -7.95
C THR A 150 -9.07 17.17 -7.32
N ALA A 151 -8.50 17.48 -6.16
CA ALA A 151 -7.59 16.57 -5.46
C ALA A 151 -8.31 15.38 -4.79
N LEU A 152 -9.59 15.51 -4.42
CA LEU A 152 -10.28 14.53 -3.57
C LEU A 152 -11.35 13.70 -4.28
N LEU A 153 -12.02 14.22 -5.31
CA LEU A 153 -13.13 13.53 -5.97
C LEU A 153 -12.67 12.32 -6.79
N LEU A 154 -11.64 12.48 -7.63
CA LEU A 154 -11.15 11.36 -8.44
C LEU A 154 -10.60 10.20 -7.57
N PRO A 155 -9.73 10.44 -6.56
CA PRO A 155 -9.28 9.37 -5.68
C PRO A 155 -10.40 8.75 -4.83
N LEU A 156 -11.46 9.51 -4.51
CA LEU A 156 -12.65 9.00 -3.84
C LEU A 156 -13.42 8.03 -4.75
N GLU A 157 -13.63 8.38 -6.02
CA GLU A 157 -14.31 7.53 -7.00
C GLU A 157 -13.56 6.22 -7.22
N GLU A 158 -12.23 6.29 -7.36
CA GLU A 158 -11.35 5.12 -7.43
C GLU A 158 -11.48 4.22 -6.20
N ALA A 159 -11.52 4.82 -5.01
CA ALA A 159 -11.70 4.08 -3.75
C ALA A 159 -13.10 3.43 -3.67
N GLU A 160 -14.15 4.15 -4.09
CA GLU A 160 -15.53 3.64 -4.12
C GLU A 160 -15.68 2.48 -5.12
N GLU A 161 -14.99 2.54 -6.27
CA GLU A 161 -14.94 1.43 -7.22
C GLU A 161 -14.10 0.25 -6.69
N SER A 162 -12.94 0.51 -6.10
CA SER A 162 -12.10 -0.51 -5.48
C SER A 162 -12.89 -1.27 -4.41
N TRP A 163 -13.56 -0.56 -3.50
CA TRP A 163 -14.42 -1.18 -2.48
C TRP A 163 -15.53 -2.02 -3.12
N ARG A 164 -16.23 -1.53 -4.15
CA ARG A 164 -17.28 -2.30 -4.85
C ARG A 164 -16.73 -3.59 -5.46
N ARG A 165 -15.55 -3.55 -6.08
CA ARG A 165 -14.90 -4.74 -6.65
C ARG A 165 -14.52 -5.74 -5.57
N THR A 166 -13.85 -5.27 -4.51
CA THR A 166 -13.42 -6.11 -3.39
C THR A 166 -14.61 -6.74 -2.65
N ALA A 167 -15.71 -5.99 -2.47
CA ALA A 167 -16.93 -6.52 -1.85
C ALA A 167 -17.61 -7.62 -2.70
N ARG A 168 -17.65 -7.45 -4.03
CA ARG A 168 -18.16 -8.50 -4.94
C ARG A 168 -17.28 -9.75 -4.89
N LEU A 169 -15.96 -9.56 -4.86
CA LEU A 169 -15.01 -10.67 -4.78
C LEU A 169 -15.19 -11.44 -3.46
N ALA A 170 -15.22 -10.74 -2.32
CA ALA A 170 -15.48 -11.36 -1.01
C ALA A 170 -16.80 -12.15 -1.01
N HIS A 171 -17.87 -11.58 -1.55
CA HIS A 171 -19.15 -12.26 -1.65
C HIS A 171 -19.09 -13.52 -2.53
N SER A 172 -18.33 -13.49 -3.62
CA SER A 172 -18.13 -14.67 -4.48
C SER A 172 -17.31 -15.79 -3.82
N LEU A 173 -16.54 -15.48 -2.78
CA LEU A 173 -15.63 -16.41 -2.11
C LEU A 173 -16.23 -17.06 -0.87
N ASP A 174 -17.02 -16.36 -0.06
CA ASP A 174 -17.59 -16.97 1.16
C ASP A 174 -19.12 -16.82 1.26
N GLY A 175 -19.76 -16.07 0.36
CA GLY A 175 -21.19 -15.75 0.43
C GLY A 175 -21.60 -14.86 1.61
N THR A 176 -20.70 -14.61 2.57
CA THR A 176 -20.94 -13.84 3.80
C THR A 176 -20.39 -12.42 3.73
N ARG A 177 -20.86 -11.55 4.63
CA ARG A 177 -20.32 -10.19 4.79
C ARG A 177 -18.95 -10.23 5.45
N HIS A 178 -18.03 -9.40 4.95
CA HIS A 178 -16.70 -9.24 5.51
C HIS A 178 -16.68 -8.01 6.47
N PRO A 179 -16.54 -8.20 7.79
CA PRO A 179 -16.70 -7.11 8.77
C PRO A 179 -15.77 -5.90 8.52
N GLU A 180 -14.55 -6.17 8.07
CA GLU A 180 -13.59 -5.11 7.74
C GLU A 180 -13.98 -4.33 6.48
N LEU A 181 -14.46 -4.99 5.42
CA LEU A 181 -14.97 -4.29 4.23
C LEU A 181 -16.21 -3.48 4.56
N ASP A 182 -17.09 -3.98 5.43
CA ASP A 182 -18.25 -3.23 5.92
C ASP A 182 -17.83 -1.98 6.70
N ARG A 183 -16.78 -2.09 7.53
CA ARG A 183 -16.21 -0.96 8.27
C ARG A 183 -15.61 0.08 7.32
N VAL A 184 -14.79 -0.37 6.37
CA VAL A 184 -14.16 0.51 5.37
C VAL A 184 -15.21 1.17 4.48
N GLY A 185 -16.25 0.44 4.07
CA GLY A 185 -17.35 0.99 3.27
C GLY A 185 -18.13 2.08 4.01
N ARG A 186 -18.37 1.92 5.32
CA ARG A 186 -18.97 2.99 6.15
C ARG A 186 -18.08 4.21 6.25
N GLU A 187 -16.79 4.02 6.47
CA GLU A 187 -15.83 5.11 6.52
C GLU A 187 -15.74 5.85 5.18
N LEU A 188 -15.67 5.13 4.07
CA LEU A 188 -15.65 5.68 2.73
C LEU A 188 -16.93 6.44 2.40
N THR A 189 -18.09 5.94 2.82
CA THR A 189 -19.38 6.64 2.68
C THR A 189 -19.38 7.96 3.46
N ALA A 190 -18.83 7.96 4.68
CA ALA A 190 -18.74 9.18 5.50
C ALA A 190 -17.76 10.20 4.90
N LEU A 191 -16.60 9.74 4.46
CA LEU A 191 -15.62 10.56 3.73
C LEU A 191 -16.20 11.12 2.45
N GLY A 192 -16.88 10.29 1.65
CA GLY A 192 -17.48 10.70 0.40
C GLY A 192 -18.61 11.70 0.59
N ARG A 193 -19.32 11.68 1.73
CA ARG A 193 -20.26 12.74 2.08
C ARG A 193 -19.51 14.04 2.41
N LEU A 194 -18.49 13.95 3.27
CA LEU A 194 -17.69 15.11 3.69
C LEU A 194 -17.02 15.80 2.50
N ILE A 195 -16.38 15.06 1.60
CA ILE A 195 -15.69 15.61 0.41
C ILE A 195 -16.69 16.33 -0.52
N ARG A 196 -17.89 15.78 -0.69
CA ARG A 196 -18.91 16.36 -1.58
C ARG A 196 -19.62 17.59 -0.99
N THR A 197 -19.74 17.69 0.34
CA THR A 197 -20.50 18.78 0.99
C THR A 197 -19.62 19.79 1.75
N ASP A 198 -18.43 19.39 2.17
CA ASP A 198 -17.50 20.24 2.94
C ASP A 198 -16.01 19.93 2.62
N PRO A 199 -15.57 20.10 1.35
CA PRO A 199 -14.17 19.86 0.96
C PRO A 199 -13.16 20.77 1.67
N LEU A 200 -13.52 22.02 1.98
CA LEU A 200 -12.61 22.99 2.61
C LEU A 200 -12.27 22.62 4.06
N SER A 201 -13.10 21.81 4.74
CA SER A 201 -12.75 21.23 6.05
C SER A 201 -11.53 20.32 6.01
N LEU A 202 -11.18 19.81 4.82
CA LEU A 202 -10.02 18.96 4.58
C LEU A 202 -8.81 19.77 4.09
N VAL A 203 -8.90 21.08 3.95
CA VAL A 203 -7.75 21.90 3.54
C VAL A 203 -6.94 22.31 4.76
N ARG A 204 -5.66 21.95 4.79
CA ARG A 204 -4.70 22.34 5.84
C ARG A 204 -3.53 23.08 5.21
N ASN A 205 -3.19 24.24 5.76
CA ASN A 205 -2.07 25.07 5.26
C ASN A 205 -2.15 25.35 3.74
N GLY A 206 -3.35 25.50 3.20
CA GLY A 206 -3.58 25.78 1.76
C GLY A 206 -3.55 24.54 0.85
N ALA A 207 -3.36 23.33 1.38
CA ALA A 207 -3.36 22.09 0.59
C ALA A 207 -4.45 21.11 1.09
N PRO A 208 -5.10 20.34 0.18
CA PRO A 208 -6.03 19.29 0.58
C PRO A 208 -5.34 18.14 1.33
N ASP A 209 -5.86 17.78 2.50
CA ASP A 209 -5.41 16.66 3.33
C ASP A 209 -6.01 15.34 2.81
N THR A 210 -5.18 14.57 2.08
CA THR A 210 -5.55 13.27 1.54
C THR A 210 -5.29 12.11 2.49
N THR A 211 -4.67 12.35 3.66
CA THR A 211 -4.12 11.29 4.51
C THR A 211 -5.14 10.23 4.92
N ARG A 212 -6.37 10.65 5.21
CA ARG A 212 -7.44 9.72 5.60
C ARG A 212 -7.95 8.89 4.42
N LEU A 213 -8.05 9.50 3.23
CA LEU A 213 -8.44 8.80 2.01
C LEU A 213 -7.35 7.81 1.56
N ASP A 214 -6.09 8.20 1.65
CA ASP A 214 -4.95 7.35 1.30
C ASP A 214 -4.84 6.12 2.22
N ARG A 215 -5.16 6.27 3.51
CA ARG A 215 -5.27 5.13 4.43
C ARG A 215 -6.37 4.16 4.02
N VAL A 216 -7.55 4.66 3.67
CA VAL A 216 -8.66 3.82 3.17
C VAL A 216 -8.25 3.10 1.89
N ARG A 217 -7.60 3.78 0.95
CA ARG A 217 -7.09 3.17 -0.29
C ARG A 217 -6.09 2.06 0.00
N THR A 218 -5.15 2.30 0.92
CA THR A 218 -4.14 1.30 1.33
C THR A 218 -4.80 0.05 1.91
N ILE A 219 -5.78 0.22 2.80
CA ILE A 219 -6.54 -0.90 3.38
C ILE A 219 -7.29 -1.66 2.29
N LEU A 220 -7.96 -0.95 1.37
CA LEU A 220 -8.69 -1.57 0.26
C LEU A 220 -7.78 -2.36 -0.67
N THR A 221 -6.59 -1.86 -0.97
CA THR A 221 -5.59 -2.58 -1.77
C THR A 221 -5.16 -3.86 -1.07
N SER A 222 -4.80 -3.79 0.22
CA SER A 222 -4.40 -4.98 1.00
C SER A 222 -5.50 -6.05 1.03
N LEU A 223 -6.75 -5.65 1.33
CA LEU A 223 -7.88 -6.57 1.34
C LEU A 223 -8.19 -7.13 -0.07
N GLY A 224 -8.05 -6.29 -1.09
CA GLY A 224 -8.20 -6.70 -2.49
C GLY A 224 -7.18 -7.76 -2.89
N ASP A 225 -5.91 -7.57 -2.53
CA ASP A 225 -4.82 -8.48 -2.85
C ASP A 225 -4.94 -9.82 -2.11
N GLU A 226 -5.33 -9.79 -0.84
CA GLU A 226 -5.61 -11.01 -0.04
C GLU A 226 -6.74 -11.83 -0.68
N LEU A 227 -7.88 -11.19 -0.99
CA LEU A 227 -9.02 -11.87 -1.60
C LEU A 227 -8.72 -12.34 -3.03
N ALA A 228 -7.91 -11.59 -3.79
CA ALA A 228 -7.44 -12.03 -5.10
C ALA A 228 -6.52 -13.26 -4.97
N GLY A 229 -5.72 -13.35 -3.91
CA GLY A 229 -4.95 -14.55 -3.57
C GLY A 229 -5.84 -15.77 -3.31
N VAL A 230 -6.90 -15.60 -2.51
CA VAL A 230 -7.90 -16.65 -2.26
C VAL A 230 -8.61 -17.07 -3.55
N ALA A 231 -8.96 -16.11 -4.42
CA ALA A 231 -9.58 -16.42 -5.70
C ALA A 231 -8.68 -17.23 -6.63
N ARG A 232 -7.38 -16.87 -6.72
CA ARG A 232 -6.40 -17.68 -7.45
C ARG A 232 -6.29 -19.09 -6.87
N MET A 233 -6.22 -19.22 -5.55
CA MET A 233 -6.17 -20.53 -4.90
C MET A 233 -7.41 -21.38 -5.20
N ARG A 234 -8.61 -20.77 -5.22
CA ARG A 234 -9.83 -21.46 -5.64
C ARG A 234 -9.73 -21.97 -7.07
N ASP A 235 -9.30 -21.10 -7.97
CA ASP A 235 -9.24 -21.40 -9.39
C ASP A 235 -8.17 -22.49 -9.68
N ASP A 236 -7.10 -22.53 -8.88
CA ASP A 236 -5.99 -23.50 -8.96
C ASP A 236 -6.16 -24.72 -8.03
N TYR A 237 -7.32 -24.89 -7.38
CA TYR A 237 -7.53 -25.83 -6.27
C TYR A 237 -7.12 -27.28 -6.61
N ASP A 238 -7.49 -27.78 -7.79
CA ASP A 238 -7.22 -29.16 -8.19
C ASP A 238 -5.71 -29.42 -8.34
N GLU A 239 -4.97 -28.45 -8.88
CA GLU A 239 -3.50 -28.53 -9.01
C GLU A 239 -2.83 -28.49 -7.63
N LEU A 240 -3.31 -27.60 -6.76
CA LEU A 240 -2.82 -27.47 -5.39
C LEU A 240 -3.00 -28.78 -4.60
N VAL A 241 -4.18 -29.41 -4.68
CA VAL A 241 -4.47 -30.69 -4.04
C VAL A 241 -3.61 -31.81 -4.62
N ALA A 242 -3.44 -31.88 -5.94
CA ALA A 242 -2.58 -32.88 -6.57
C ALA A 242 -1.13 -32.78 -6.09
N ARG A 243 -0.60 -31.55 -5.99
CA ARG A 243 0.76 -31.30 -5.48
C ARG A 243 0.93 -31.77 -4.04
N VAL A 244 0.03 -31.38 -3.14
CA VAL A 244 0.08 -31.81 -1.73
C VAL A 244 -0.08 -33.32 -1.60
N THR A 245 -0.94 -33.93 -2.41
CA THR A 245 -1.12 -35.39 -2.45
C THR A 245 0.18 -36.10 -2.80
N ALA A 246 0.89 -35.64 -3.84
CA ALA A 246 2.18 -36.19 -4.23
C ALA A 246 3.25 -36.03 -3.13
N SER A 247 3.27 -34.88 -2.44
CA SER A 247 4.17 -34.68 -1.30
C SER A 247 3.85 -35.61 -0.13
N ILE A 248 2.57 -35.86 0.17
CA ILE A 248 2.16 -36.84 1.18
C ILE A 248 2.61 -38.25 0.79
N GLU A 249 2.48 -38.65 -0.48
CA GLU A 249 2.97 -39.94 -0.98
C GLU A 249 4.50 -40.08 -0.82
N GLU A 250 5.27 -39.01 -1.07
CA GLU A 250 6.71 -38.98 -0.84
C GLU A 250 7.06 -39.16 0.64
N ILE A 251 6.33 -38.50 1.54
CA ILE A 251 6.50 -38.63 2.98
C ILE A 251 6.28 -40.09 3.39
N GLU A 252 5.18 -40.70 2.99
CA GLU A 252 4.88 -42.09 3.35
C GLU A 252 5.90 -43.08 2.78
N ALA A 253 6.37 -42.85 1.55
CA ALA A 253 7.44 -43.65 0.98
C ALA A 253 8.74 -43.51 1.78
N THR A 254 9.06 -42.31 2.24
CA THR A 254 10.24 -42.03 3.06
C THR A 254 10.12 -42.63 4.46
N GLU A 255 8.95 -42.55 5.09
CA GLU A 255 8.64 -43.22 6.37
C GLU A 255 8.82 -44.74 6.25
N ARG A 256 8.25 -45.37 5.20
CA ARG A 256 8.43 -46.82 4.96
C ARG A 256 9.90 -47.20 4.83
N ARG A 257 10.67 -46.44 4.06
CA ARG A 257 12.12 -46.64 3.89
C ARG A 257 12.88 -46.46 5.21
N ALA A 258 12.50 -45.48 6.02
CA ALA A 258 13.12 -45.24 7.33
C ALA A 258 12.88 -46.44 8.27
N HIS A 259 11.65 -46.94 8.34
CA HIS A 259 11.32 -48.14 9.12
C HIS A 259 12.03 -49.40 8.62
N GLU A 260 12.14 -49.59 7.31
CA GLU A 260 12.89 -50.72 6.74
C GLU A 260 14.39 -50.65 7.06
N ALA A 261 14.99 -49.46 6.90
CA ALA A 261 16.38 -49.22 7.26
C ALA A 261 16.62 -49.44 8.76
N HIS A 262 15.71 -48.95 9.62
CA HIS A 262 15.78 -49.12 11.06
C HIS A 262 15.73 -50.60 11.46
N ARG A 263 14.74 -51.35 10.95
CA ARG A 263 14.65 -52.82 11.16
C ARG A 263 15.92 -53.54 10.70
N THR A 264 16.44 -53.15 9.55
CA THR A 264 17.66 -53.76 8.98
C THR A 264 18.87 -53.46 9.86
N ALA A 265 19.01 -52.23 10.35
CA ALA A 265 20.08 -51.82 11.26
C ALA A 265 20.00 -52.58 12.59
N LEU A 266 18.81 -52.71 13.19
CA LEU A 266 18.60 -53.51 14.40
C LEU A 266 19.01 -54.97 14.24
N SER A 267 18.83 -55.56 13.06
CA SER A 267 19.22 -56.94 12.78
C SER A 267 20.70 -57.10 12.43
N LYS A 268 21.30 -56.13 11.74
CA LYS A 268 22.62 -56.25 11.12
C LYS A 268 23.76 -55.64 11.92
N ILE A 269 23.47 -54.74 12.85
CA ILE A 269 24.46 -53.98 13.61
C ILE A 269 24.37 -54.39 15.07
N GLU A 270 25.52 -54.60 15.69
CA GLU A 270 25.58 -54.87 17.13
C GLU A 270 25.36 -53.57 17.91
N SER A 271 24.46 -53.60 18.90
CA SER A 271 24.15 -52.46 19.79
C SER A 271 23.96 -51.10 19.07
N PRO A 272 23.03 -50.99 18.10
CA PRO A 272 22.92 -49.82 17.23
C PRO A 272 22.43 -48.53 17.92
N ASN A 273 21.80 -48.61 19.09
CA ASN A 273 21.29 -47.44 19.85
C ASN A 273 20.55 -46.39 18.99
N LEU A 274 19.70 -46.84 18.06
CA LEU A 274 18.94 -45.97 17.18
C LEU A 274 17.56 -45.65 17.77
N PRO A 275 17.10 -44.38 17.71
CA PRO A 275 15.72 -44.04 18.03
C PRO A 275 14.77 -44.67 17.00
N ALA A 276 13.54 -44.97 17.42
CA ALA A 276 12.50 -45.43 16.52
C ALA A 276 12.07 -44.28 15.58
N PRO A 277 11.95 -44.53 14.26
CA PRO A 277 11.42 -43.55 13.32
C PRO A 277 10.00 -43.11 13.68
N SER A 278 9.66 -41.88 13.29
CA SER A 278 8.30 -41.33 13.35
C SER A 278 7.33 -42.21 12.54
N HIS A 279 6.07 -42.27 12.97
CA HIS A 279 5.02 -43.04 12.30
C HIS A 279 3.77 -42.18 12.06
N GLY A 280 3.07 -42.47 10.97
CA GLY A 280 1.76 -41.87 10.69
C GLY A 280 1.80 -40.39 10.31
N LEU A 281 2.96 -39.86 9.90
CA LEU A 281 3.06 -38.48 9.43
C LEU A 281 2.20 -38.27 8.19
N GLY A 282 2.34 -39.15 7.18
CA GLY A 282 1.55 -39.07 5.95
C GLY A 282 0.05 -39.31 6.17
N ALA A 283 -0.31 -40.26 7.03
CA ALA A 283 -1.71 -40.54 7.36
C ALA A 283 -2.42 -39.33 8.00
N GLY A 284 -1.77 -38.67 8.97
CA GLY A 284 -2.32 -37.47 9.59
C GLY A 284 -2.48 -36.29 8.62
N LEU A 285 -1.60 -36.18 7.61
CA LEU A 285 -1.72 -35.18 6.55
C LEU A 285 -2.87 -35.51 5.58
N ARG A 286 -3.10 -36.80 5.26
CA ARG A 286 -4.27 -37.21 4.47
C ARG A 286 -5.58 -36.86 5.16
N ASP A 287 -5.68 -37.09 6.46
CA ASP A 287 -6.89 -36.74 7.23
C ASP A 287 -7.16 -35.24 7.20
N ARG A 288 -6.11 -34.41 7.29
CA ARG A 288 -6.20 -32.95 7.16
C ARG A 288 -6.62 -32.52 5.76
N LEU A 289 -6.06 -33.14 4.71
CA LEU A 289 -6.43 -32.88 3.33
C LEU A 289 -7.91 -33.22 3.08
N ALA A 290 -8.38 -34.38 3.54
CA ALA A 290 -9.79 -34.77 3.45
C ALA A 290 -10.71 -33.81 4.22
N ALA A 291 -10.26 -33.26 5.35
CA ALA A 291 -11.04 -32.27 6.08
C ALA A 291 -11.27 -30.96 5.29
N LEU A 292 -10.40 -30.62 4.32
CA LEU A 292 -10.58 -29.45 3.46
C LEU A 292 -11.77 -29.60 2.50
N GLU A 293 -12.12 -30.82 2.09
CA GLU A 293 -13.26 -31.05 1.18
C GLU A 293 -14.57 -30.50 1.76
N ARG A 294 -14.75 -30.61 3.09
CA ARG A 294 -15.91 -30.03 3.79
C ARG A 294 -15.97 -28.51 3.69
N LEU A 295 -14.83 -27.83 3.69
CA LEU A 295 -14.77 -26.38 3.48
C LEU A 295 -15.05 -26.01 2.03
N ARG A 296 -14.64 -26.86 1.07
CA ARG A 296 -14.90 -26.68 -0.36
C ARG A 296 -16.39 -26.74 -0.65
N GLU A 297 -17.06 -27.76 -0.13
CA GLU A 297 -18.50 -27.97 -0.29
C GLU A 297 -19.32 -26.86 0.36
N ALA A 298 -18.84 -26.33 1.49
CA ALA A 298 -19.44 -25.18 2.16
C ALA A 298 -19.13 -23.83 1.46
N GLY A 299 -18.27 -23.82 0.43
CA GLY A 299 -17.86 -22.60 -0.27
C GLY A 299 -17.16 -21.58 0.63
N ARG A 300 -16.38 -22.04 1.62
CA ARG A 300 -15.68 -21.17 2.60
C ARG A 300 -14.21 -21.01 2.21
N TRP A 301 -13.98 -20.32 1.09
CA TRP A 301 -12.66 -20.22 0.45
C TRP A 301 -11.63 -19.46 1.29
N VAL A 302 -12.02 -18.45 2.07
CA VAL A 302 -11.06 -17.70 2.91
C VAL A 302 -10.53 -18.56 4.07
N GLU A 303 -11.41 -19.29 4.78
CA GLU A 303 -10.94 -20.22 5.82
C GLU A 303 -10.09 -21.33 5.18
N MET A 304 -10.52 -21.85 4.02
CA MET A 304 -9.77 -22.87 3.29
C MET A 304 -8.34 -22.42 2.97
N ALA A 305 -8.13 -21.19 2.52
CA ALA A 305 -6.80 -20.68 2.23
C ALA A 305 -5.86 -20.72 3.45
N GLY A 306 -6.37 -20.33 4.62
CA GLY A 306 -5.61 -20.44 5.88
C GLY A 306 -5.25 -21.88 6.22
N ARG A 307 -6.21 -22.80 6.13
CA ARG A 307 -5.99 -24.23 6.42
C ARG A 307 -5.07 -24.91 5.43
N PHE A 308 -5.13 -24.52 4.16
CA PHE A 308 -4.25 -25.05 3.12
C PHE A 308 -2.81 -24.59 3.34
N ALA A 309 -2.57 -23.32 3.67
CA ALA A 309 -1.24 -22.84 4.01
C ALA A 309 -0.66 -23.54 5.27
N GLU A 310 -1.51 -23.89 6.24
CA GLU A 310 -1.11 -24.74 7.36
C GLU A 310 -0.74 -26.17 6.95
N LEU A 311 -1.48 -26.74 6.01
CA LEU A 311 -1.22 -28.08 5.48
C LEU A 311 0.09 -28.13 4.69
N GLU A 312 0.35 -27.14 3.82
CA GLU A 312 1.62 -27.05 3.07
C GLU A 312 2.81 -27.01 4.04
N ARG A 313 2.77 -26.13 5.04
CA ARG A 313 3.83 -26.04 6.06
C ARG A 313 4.01 -27.36 6.83
N ALA A 314 2.90 -28.00 7.22
CA ALA A 314 2.96 -29.28 7.92
C ALA A 314 3.52 -30.41 7.05
N THR A 315 3.30 -30.34 5.73
CA THR A 315 3.84 -31.29 4.75
C THR A 315 5.35 -31.13 4.63
N ASP A 316 5.84 -29.89 4.53
CA ASP A 316 7.29 -29.60 4.50
C ASP A 316 8.00 -30.09 5.78
N GLU A 317 7.43 -29.77 6.94
CA GLU A 317 7.97 -30.21 8.24
C GLU A 317 7.98 -31.74 8.38
N ALA A 318 6.92 -32.42 7.91
CA ALA A 318 6.83 -33.87 7.94
C ALA A 318 7.83 -34.54 7.01
N LEU A 319 8.05 -33.97 5.81
CA LEU A 319 9.02 -34.48 4.86
C LEU A 319 10.45 -34.36 5.39
N GLU A 320 10.81 -33.22 5.97
CA GLU A 320 12.12 -33.05 6.60
C GLU A 320 12.32 -34.00 7.79
N ARG A 321 11.27 -34.22 8.60
CA ARG A 321 11.30 -35.21 9.69
C ARG A 321 11.52 -36.63 9.16
N ALA A 322 10.74 -37.07 8.17
CA ALA A 322 10.87 -38.40 7.58
C ALA A 322 12.25 -38.63 6.95
N ARG A 323 12.79 -37.62 6.24
CA ARG A 323 14.14 -37.64 5.68
C ARG A 323 15.23 -37.69 6.76
N GLY A 324 15.03 -36.98 7.88
CA GLY A 324 15.88 -37.06 9.05
C GLY A 324 15.93 -38.47 9.62
N ASP A 325 14.77 -39.09 9.84
CA ASP A 325 14.64 -40.44 10.38
C ASP A 325 15.26 -41.50 9.45
N LEU A 326 15.08 -41.35 8.13
CA LEU A 326 15.72 -42.21 7.14
C LEU A 326 17.26 -42.10 7.21
N ARG A 327 17.81 -40.88 7.25
CA ARG A 327 19.26 -40.68 7.36
C ARG A 327 19.84 -41.29 8.64
N LEU A 328 19.17 -41.09 9.78
CA LEU A 328 19.59 -41.67 11.05
C LEU A 328 19.56 -43.20 11.01
N SER A 329 18.49 -43.77 10.45
CA SER A 329 18.29 -45.22 10.38
C SER A 329 19.23 -45.91 9.39
N ALA A 330 19.51 -45.28 8.26
CA ALA A 330 20.42 -45.81 7.23
C ALA A 330 21.91 -45.61 7.59
N GLY A 331 22.25 -44.58 8.38
CA GLY A 331 23.63 -44.16 8.60
C GLY A 331 24.58 -45.25 9.12
N LEU A 332 24.11 -46.16 10.00
CA LEU A 332 24.93 -47.28 10.48
C LEU A 332 25.17 -48.34 9.39
N LEU A 333 24.18 -48.57 8.54
CA LEU A 333 24.30 -49.50 7.39
C LEU A 333 25.22 -48.92 6.32
N ASP A 334 25.10 -47.61 6.05
CA ASP A 334 25.98 -46.89 5.13
C ASP A 334 27.42 -46.93 5.63
N ARG A 335 27.64 -46.69 6.94
CA ARG A 335 28.96 -46.81 7.56
C ARG A 335 29.54 -48.22 7.42
N ARG A 336 28.71 -49.25 7.59
CA ARG A 336 29.12 -50.64 7.34
C ARG A 336 29.54 -50.84 5.89
N GLY A 337 28.78 -50.33 4.94
CA GLY A 337 29.10 -50.38 3.50
C GLY A 337 30.40 -49.66 3.16
N GLU A 338 30.63 -48.48 3.72
CA GLU A 338 31.86 -47.69 3.56
C GLU A 338 33.08 -48.47 4.07
N LEU A 339 33.01 -49.05 5.27
CA LEU A 339 34.11 -49.83 5.84
C LEU A 339 34.45 -51.05 4.97
N ARG A 340 33.44 -51.74 4.42
CA ARG A 340 33.65 -52.85 3.48
C ARG A 340 34.36 -52.39 2.20
N GLY A 341 33.90 -51.30 1.60
CA GLY A 341 34.53 -50.73 0.40
C GLY A 341 35.98 -50.31 0.64
N ARG A 342 36.25 -49.69 1.81
CA ARG A 342 37.62 -49.32 2.22
C ARG A 342 38.52 -50.53 2.41
N LEU A 343 38.03 -51.59 3.05
CA LEU A 343 38.79 -52.83 3.23
C LEU A 343 39.17 -53.44 1.87
N GLU A 344 38.23 -53.55 0.94
CA GLU A 344 38.51 -54.08 -0.41
C GLU A 344 39.47 -53.17 -1.19
N ALA A 345 39.38 -51.84 -1.04
CA ALA A 345 40.34 -50.92 -1.65
C ALA A 345 41.76 -51.10 -1.08
N TYR A 346 41.91 -51.27 0.23
CA TYR A 346 43.20 -51.54 0.86
C TYR A 346 43.76 -52.90 0.45
N ARG A 347 42.91 -53.93 0.31
CA ARG A 347 43.30 -55.24 -0.25
C ARG A 347 43.86 -55.11 -1.67
N ALA A 348 43.18 -54.37 -2.53
CA ALA A 348 43.65 -54.12 -3.89
C ALA A 348 44.99 -53.35 -3.89
N LYS A 349 45.20 -52.44 -2.94
CA LYS A 349 46.49 -51.74 -2.78
C LYS A 349 47.59 -52.69 -2.32
N ALA A 350 47.34 -53.54 -1.33
CA ALA A 350 48.30 -54.56 -0.87
C ALA A 350 48.73 -55.49 -2.01
N ALA A 351 47.78 -55.89 -2.87
CA ALA A 351 48.05 -56.67 -4.09
C ALA A 351 49.00 -55.99 -5.08
N ARG A 352 48.80 -54.69 -5.34
CA ARG A 352 49.68 -53.92 -6.24
C ARG A 352 51.10 -53.74 -5.68
N LEU A 353 51.22 -53.64 -4.35
CA LEU A 353 52.52 -53.49 -3.68
C LEU A 353 53.27 -54.83 -3.52
N GLY A 354 52.65 -55.97 -3.86
CA GLY A 354 53.27 -57.29 -3.75
C GLY A 354 53.42 -57.79 -2.30
N VAL A 355 52.74 -57.17 -1.34
CA VAL A 355 52.83 -57.48 0.11
C VAL A 355 51.69 -58.39 0.59
N VAL A 356 51.08 -59.13 -0.33
CA VAL A 356 49.91 -59.98 -0.04
C VAL A 356 50.26 -61.20 0.81
N GLU A 357 51.52 -61.65 0.77
CA GLU A 357 52.01 -62.80 1.51
C GLU A 357 52.49 -62.45 2.93
N ASP A 358 52.41 -61.17 3.32
CA ASP A 358 52.67 -60.77 4.71
C ASP A 358 51.58 -61.39 5.62
N GLU A 359 52.03 -62.24 6.55
CA GLU A 359 51.18 -63.02 7.46
C GLU A 359 50.30 -62.09 8.31
N ARG A 360 50.86 -60.98 8.79
CA ARG A 360 50.15 -60.01 9.63
C ARG A 360 49.08 -59.25 8.84
N LEU A 361 49.35 -58.88 7.59
CA LEU A 361 48.32 -58.27 6.72
C LEU A 361 47.20 -59.25 6.39
N THR A 362 47.53 -60.52 6.18
CA THR A 362 46.56 -61.57 5.90
C THR A 362 45.63 -61.82 7.08
N GLU A 363 46.18 -61.91 8.29
CA GLU A 363 45.42 -62.06 9.54
C GLU A 363 44.49 -60.85 9.80
N LEU A 364 45.01 -59.63 9.72
CA LEU A 364 44.23 -58.41 9.92
C LEU A 364 43.12 -58.24 8.86
N TYR A 365 43.38 -58.65 7.62
CA TYR A 365 42.35 -58.69 6.59
C TYR A 365 41.27 -59.72 6.90
N GLY A 366 41.65 -60.92 7.33
CA GLY A 366 40.74 -61.98 7.75
C GLY A 366 39.83 -61.52 8.88
N GLU A 367 40.41 -60.96 9.95
CA GLU A 367 39.65 -60.45 11.10
C GLU A 367 38.71 -59.30 10.70
N ALA A 368 39.17 -58.33 9.89
CA ALA A 368 38.32 -57.24 9.42
C ALA A 368 37.17 -57.75 8.55
N ARG A 369 37.43 -58.75 7.70
CA ARG A 369 36.44 -59.38 6.84
C ARG A 369 35.40 -60.14 7.67
N ASP A 370 35.82 -60.91 8.66
CA ASP A 370 34.92 -61.69 9.51
C ASP A 370 33.98 -60.77 10.29
N VAL A 371 34.51 -59.71 10.93
CA VAL A 371 33.68 -58.75 11.66
C VAL A 371 32.71 -58.02 10.73
N LEU A 372 33.15 -57.57 9.55
CA LEU A 372 32.30 -56.82 8.62
C LEU A 372 31.27 -57.68 7.87
N TRP A 373 31.51 -58.98 7.65
CA TRP A 373 30.60 -59.90 6.96
C TRP A 373 29.70 -60.73 7.87
N THR A 374 29.97 -60.77 9.17
CA THR A 374 29.08 -61.38 10.17
C THR A 374 27.90 -60.46 10.50
N ALA A 375 26.75 -61.05 10.89
CA ALA A 375 25.60 -60.32 11.40
C ALA A 375 25.19 -60.92 12.76
N PRO A 376 25.06 -60.11 13.84
CA PRO A 376 25.27 -58.66 13.90
C PRO A 376 26.75 -58.24 13.76
N CYS A 377 27.01 -57.05 13.22
CA CYS A 377 28.35 -56.49 12.98
C CYS A 377 28.71 -55.47 14.06
N ASP A 378 29.83 -55.68 14.75
CA ASP A 378 30.43 -54.66 15.61
C ASP A 378 31.17 -53.61 14.78
N LEU A 379 30.52 -52.47 14.56
CA LEU A 379 31.11 -51.34 13.82
C LEU A 379 32.31 -50.72 14.54
N ARG A 380 32.36 -50.78 15.88
CA ARG A 380 33.47 -50.22 16.67
C ARG A 380 34.70 -51.08 16.46
N ARG A 381 34.57 -52.40 16.66
CA ARG A 381 35.66 -53.35 16.40
C ARG A 381 36.10 -53.30 14.94
N ALA A 382 35.17 -53.31 13.98
CA ALA A 382 35.50 -53.22 12.56
C ALA A 382 36.32 -51.96 12.20
N THR A 383 35.99 -50.83 12.83
CA THR A 383 36.75 -49.58 12.63
C THR A 383 38.18 -49.69 13.17
N THR A 384 38.35 -50.28 14.35
CA THR A 384 39.68 -50.50 14.96
C THR A 384 40.55 -51.43 14.13
N VAL A 385 40.05 -52.60 13.75
CA VAL A 385 40.80 -53.60 12.97
C VAL A 385 41.18 -53.04 11.59
N LEU A 386 40.27 -52.29 10.94
CA LEU A 386 40.58 -51.64 9.66
C LEU A 386 41.68 -50.58 9.80
N ALA A 387 41.70 -49.82 10.90
CA ALA A 387 42.76 -48.83 11.17
C ALA A 387 44.12 -49.51 11.44
N GLU A 388 44.13 -50.67 12.07
CA GLU A 388 45.32 -51.51 12.25
C GLU A 388 45.85 -52.05 10.93
N PHE A 389 44.95 -52.60 10.09
CA PHE A 389 45.29 -53.04 8.74
C PHE A 389 45.89 -51.90 7.90
N GLN A 390 45.30 -50.71 7.95
CA GLN A 390 45.79 -49.53 7.25
C GLN A 390 47.20 -49.11 7.74
N ARG A 391 47.45 -49.15 9.06
CA ARG A 391 48.76 -48.83 9.64
C ARG A 391 49.83 -49.83 9.21
N ALA A 392 49.52 -51.13 9.25
CA ALA A 392 50.41 -52.18 8.79
C ALA A 392 50.74 -52.01 7.30
N LEU A 393 49.74 -51.76 6.46
CA LEU A 393 49.93 -51.56 5.03
C LEU A 393 50.87 -50.37 4.71
N ARG A 394 50.76 -49.28 5.47
CA ARG A 394 51.65 -48.10 5.33
C ARG A 394 53.09 -48.39 5.77
N ALA A 395 53.28 -49.23 6.79
CA ALA A 395 54.60 -49.65 7.22
C ALA A 395 55.30 -50.46 6.13
N CYS A 396 54.61 -51.45 5.54
CA CYS A 396 55.13 -52.24 4.43
C CYS A 396 55.41 -51.39 3.18
N GLU A 397 54.58 -50.39 2.88
CA GLU A 397 54.81 -49.43 1.79
C GLU A 397 56.09 -48.62 1.99
N SER A 398 56.37 -48.21 3.22
CA SER A 398 57.58 -47.46 3.58
C SER A 398 58.84 -48.34 3.48
N GLU A 399 58.75 -49.59 3.92
CA GLU A 399 59.85 -50.57 3.80
C GLU A 399 60.16 -50.96 2.35
N THR A 400 59.12 -51.08 1.50
CA THR A 400 59.27 -51.39 0.08
C THR A 400 59.79 -50.17 -0.71
N GLY A 401 59.43 -48.95 -0.29
CA GLY A 401 59.91 -47.69 -0.87
C GLY A 401 61.36 -47.33 -0.48
N THR A 402 61.86 -47.85 0.64
CA THR A 402 63.25 -47.62 1.10
C THR A 402 64.25 -48.62 0.46
N ARG A 403 63.76 -49.65 -0.24
CA ARG A 403 64.57 -50.66 -0.96
C ARG A 403 64.74 -50.39 -2.47
N ARG A 404 64.59 -49.15 -2.92
CA ARG A 404 64.86 -48.75 -4.32
C ARG A 404 66.15 -47.96 -4.48
#